data_AF-A0A940NGU6-F1
#
_entry.id   AF-A0A940NGU6-F1
#
_cell.length_a   1.000
_cell.length_b   1.000
_cell.length_c   1.000
_cell.angle_alpha   90.00
_cell.angle_beta   90.00
_cell.angle_gamma   90.00
#
_symmetry.space_group_name_H-M   'P 1'
#
loop_
_entity.id
_entity.type
_entity.pdbx_description
1 polymer ?
#
loop_
_entity_poly.entity_id
_entity_poly.type
_entity_poly.pdbx_seq_one_letter_code
_entity_poly.pdbx_strand_id
1 'polypeptide(L)'
;MKIGRNKFCVQIFLKGVILLLKLSLIFIGVGIICVILSGISLNAFVNGNEQRANFHSETKEFRKERNSFGIKAGIIGLICLVIGFGIRYIF
;
A
#
# COMPACT_ATOMS: atom_id res chain seq x y z
N MET A 1 32.75 27.13 25.15
CA MET A 1 31.40 26.51 25.16
C MET A 1 30.86 26.28 23.72
N LYS A 2 31.43 25.33 22.95
CA LYS A 2 31.01 25.03 21.55
C LYS A 2 30.60 23.55 21.31
N ILE A 3 30.87 22.65 22.25
CA ILE A 3 30.73 21.19 22.10
C ILE A 3 29.26 20.72 22.15
N GLY A 4 28.34 21.49 22.73
CA GLY A 4 26.92 21.11 22.82
C GLY A 4 26.11 21.24 21.52
N ARG A 5 26.54 22.09 20.58
CA ARG A 5 25.78 22.42 19.36
C ARG A 5 25.77 21.28 18.33
N ASN A 6 26.88 20.54 18.22
CA ASN A 6 26.98 19.38 17.32
C ASN A 6 26.08 18.21 17.75
N LYS A 7 25.98 17.94 19.07
CA LYS A 7 25.11 16.89 19.59
C LYS A 7 23.63 17.19 19.32
N PHE A 8 23.22 18.46 19.44
CA PHE A 8 21.85 18.90 19.18
C PHE A 8 21.47 18.76 17.69
N CYS A 9 22.36 19.15 16.78
CA CYS A 9 22.13 19.03 15.34
C CYS A 9 22.01 17.56 14.90
N VAL A 10 22.89 16.69 15.39
CA VAL A 10 22.85 15.24 15.11
C VAL A 10 21.58 14.59 15.66
N GLN A 11 21.11 14.99 16.84
CA GLN A 11 19.87 14.49 17.43
C GLN A 11 18.63 14.86 16.59
N ILE A 12 18.58 16.08 16.06
CA ILE A 12 17.49 16.51 15.16
C ILE A 12 17.49 15.70 13.86
N PHE A 13 18.67 15.54 13.26
CA PHE A 13 18.82 14.74 12.04
C PHE A 13 18.38 13.29 12.26
N LEU A 14 18.85 12.66 13.36
CA LEU A 14 18.52 11.28 13.68
C LEU A 14 17.02 11.08 13.93
N LYS A 15 16.36 12.02 14.64
CA LYS A 15 14.90 11.99 14.82
C LYS A 15 14.16 12.12 13.49
N GLY A 16 14.64 12.97 12.58
CA GLY A 16 14.09 13.11 11.23
C GLY A 16 14.15 11.81 10.43
N VAL A 17 15.30 11.13 10.44
CA VAL A 17 15.48 9.83 9.77
C VAL A 17 14.58 8.76 10.40
N ILE A 18 14.51 8.68 11.74
CA ILE A 18 13.62 7.73 12.43
C ILE A 18 12.15 7.99 12.09
N LEU A 19 11.74 9.27 11.99
CA LEU A 19 10.39 9.63 11.58
C LEU A 19 10.10 9.18 10.14
N LEU A 20 11.05 9.37 9.23
CA LEU A 20 10.95 8.93 7.83
C LEU A 20 10.83 7.41 7.71
N LEU A 21 11.63 6.66 8.49
CA LEU A 21 11.57 5.20 8.55
C LEU A 21 10.26 4.68 9.14
N LYS A 22 9.66 5.40 10.11
CA LYS A 22 8.32 5.07 10.62
C LYS A 22 7.23 5.33 9.57
N LEU A 23 7.36 6.43 8.81
CA LEU A 23 6.42 6.76 7.76
C LEU A 23 6.41 5.69 6.65
N SER A 24 7.57 5.15 6.28
CA SER A 24 7.65 4.11 5.25
C SER A 24 6.92 2.82 5.63
N LEU A 25 6.89 2.45 6.92
CA LEU A 25 6.09 1.31 7.41
C LEU A 25 4.58 1.52 7.22
N ILE A 26 4.10 2.75 7.38
CA ILE A 26 2.69 3.08 7.15
C ILE A 26 2.34 2.89 5.67
N PHE A 27 3.19 3.39 4.76
CA PHE A 27 3.00 3.21 3.33
C PHE A 27 3.00 1.73 2.91
N ILE A 28 3.90 0.92 3.48
CA ILE A 28 3.92 -0.52 3.23
C ILE A 28 2.64 -1.17 3.74
N GLY A 29 2.21 -0.88 4.97
CA GLY A 29 1.00 -1.44 5.55
C GLY A 29 -0.25 -1.12 4.73
N VAL A 30 -0.44 0.16 4.38
CA VAL A 30 -1.55 0.61 3.53
C VAL A 30 -1.47 -0.04 2.14
N GLY A 31 -0.27 -0.11 1.57
CA GLY A 31 -0.03 -0.73 0.27
C GLY A 31 -0.45 -2.20 0.22
N ILE A 32 -0.06 -2.99 1.24
CA ILE A 32 -0.46 -4.40 1.37
C ILE A 32 -1.98 -4.52 1.46
N ILE A 33 -2.62 -3.73 2.32
CA ILE A 33 -4.09 -3.77 2.51
C ILE A 33 -4.81 -3.45 1.19
N CYS A 34 -4.39 -2.41 0.48
CA CYS A 34 -5.00 -2.04 -0.81
C CYS A 34 -4.83 -3.14 -1.88
N VAL A 35 -3.68 -3.79 -1.95
CA VAL A 35 -3.45 -4.91 -2.88
C VAL A 35 -4.33 -6.12 -2.53
N ILE A 36 -4.49 -6.43 -1.24
CA ILE A 36 -5.38 -7.52 -0.80
C ILE A 36 -6.84 -7.20 -1.17
N LEU A 37 -7.31 -5.97 -0.89
CA LEU A 37 -8.67 -5.54 -1.26
C LEU A 37 -8.89 -5.56 -2.77
N SER A 38 -7.85 -5.23 -3.55
CA SER A 38 -7.85 -5.38 -5.00
C SER A 38 -8.04 -6.84 -5.41
N GLY A 39 -7.24 -7.76 -4.87
CA GLY A 39 -7.35 -9.19 -5.17
C GLY A 39 -8.72 -9.78 -4.82
N ILE A 40 -9.30 -9.39 -3.69
CA ILE A 40 -10.66 -9.81 -3.28
C ILE A 40 -11.68 -9.26 -4.28
N SER A 41 -11.62 -7.97 -4.61
CA SER A 41 -12.56 -7.34 -5.54
C SER A 41 -12.47 -7.93 -6.95
N LEU A 42 -11.27 -8.31 -7.40
CA LEU A 42 -11.05 -8.93 -8.70
C LEU A 42 -11.36 -10.43 -8.71
N ASN A 43 -11.85 -10.99 -7.59
CA ASN A 43 -12.06 -12.44 -7.41
C ASN A 43 -10.78 -13.26 -7.68
N ALA A 44 -9.60 -12.69 -7.42
CA ALA A 44 -8.31 -13.36 -7.66
C ALA A 44 -8.11 -14.61 -6.77
N PHE A 45 -8.85 -14.71 -5.67
CA PHE A 45 -8.81 -15.83 -4.73
C PHE A 45 -10.01 -16.78 -4.85
N VAL A 46 -10.82 -16.64 -5.91
CA VAL A 46 -12.06 -17.42 -6.10
C VAL A 46 -11.84 -18.49 -7.17
N ASN A 47 -12.37 -19.70 -6.94
CA ASN A 47 -12.29 -20.81 -7.89
C ASN A 47 -13.13 -20.56 -9.16
N GLY A 48 -12.72 -21.14 -10.29
CA GLY A 48 -13.38 -20.91 -11.58
C GLY A 48 -14.86 -21.30 -11.63
N ASN A 49 -15.27 -22.33 -10.88
CA ASN A 49 -16.69 -22.72 -10.79
C ASN A 49 -17.52 -21.67 -10.05
N GLU A 50 -17.01 -21.18 -8.92
CA GLU A 50 -17.64 -20.11 -8.13
C GLU A 50 -17.69 -18.79 -8.92
N GLN A 51 -16.63 -18.49 -9.68
CA GLN A 51 -16.59 -17.31 -10.54
C GLN A 51 -17.64 -17.39 -11.67
N ARG A 52 -17.84 -18.58 -12.26
CA ARG A 52 -18.88 -18.81 -13.28
C ARG A 52 -20.28 -18.70 -12.67
N ALA A 53 -20.51 -19.26 -11.48
CA ALA A 53 -21.78 -19.13 -10.78
C ALA A 53 -22.11 -17.65 -10.50
N ASN A 54 -21.15 -16.91 -9.93
CA ASN A 54 -21.29 -15.48 -9.66
C ASN A 54 -21.47 -14.64 -10.94
N PHE A 55 -20.86 -15.05 -12.06
CA PHE A 55 -21.03 -14.35 -13.33
C PHE A 55 -22.47 -14.41 -13.86
N HIS A 56 -23.21 -15.48 -13.54
CA HIS A 56 -24.60 -15.62 -13.97
C HIS A 56 -25.59 -14.89 -13.05
N SER A 57 -25.27 -14.73 -11.76
CA SER A 57 -26.13 -14.03 -10.79
C SER A 57 -25.85 -12.52 -10.69
N GLU A 58 -24.64 -12.07 -10.99
CA GLU A 58 -24.25 -10.66 -10.90
C GLU A 58 -24.62 -9.86 -12.17
N THR A 59 -25.10 -8.63 -12.01
CA THR A 59 -25.36 -7.73 -13.13
C THR A 59 -24.07 -7.19 -13.76
N LYS A 60 -24.13 -6.82 -15.04
CA LYS A 60 -22.97 -6.26 -15.76
C LYS A 60 -22.44 -4.97 -15.12
N GLU A 61 -23.31 -4.16 -14.51
CA GLU A 61 -22.94 -2.89 -13.88
C GLU A 61 -22.12 -3.12 -12.61
N PHE A 62 -22.62 -3.94 -11.68
CA PHE A 62 -21.90 -4.28 -10.45
C PHE A 62 -20.53 -4.90 -10.75
N ARG A 63 -20.44 -5.75 -11.78
CA ARG A 63 -19.17 -6.34 -12.22
C ARG A 63 -18.17 -5.28 -12.69
N LYS A 64 -18.65 -4.30 -13.47
CA LYS A 64 -17.81 -3.20 -13.97
C LYS A 64 -17.32 -2.30 -12.85
N GLU A 65 -18.20 -1.97 -11.90
CA GLU A 65 -17.84 -1.18 -10.72
C GLU A 65 -16.82 -1.90 -9.84
N ARG A 66 -17.07 -3.17 -9.51
CA ARG A 66 -16.13 -3.99 -8.72
C ARG A 66 -14.77 -4.09 -9.39
N ASN A 67 -14.74 -4.33 -10.70
CA ASN A 67 -13.47 -4.42 -11.44
C ASN A 67 -12.74 -3.07 -11.49
N SER A 68 -13.46 -1.97 -11.71
CA SER A 68 -12.91 -0.61 -11.68
C SER A 68 -12.32 -0.26 -10.31
N PHE A 69 -13.05 -0.56 -9.23
CA PHE A 69 -12.57 -0.39 -7.86
C PHE A 69 -11.34 -1.25 -7.58
N GLY A 70 -11.39 -2.54 -7.93
CA GLY A 70 -10.28 -3.47 -7.76
C GLY A 70 -9.01 -3.00 -8.44
N ILE A 71 -9.09 -2.56 -9.70
CA ILE A 71 -7.93 -2.03 -10.45
C ILE A 71 -7.38 -0.75 -9.79
N LYS A 72 -8.25 0.20 -9.43
CA LYS A 72 -7.82 1.45 -8.77
C LYS A 72 -7.14 1.17 -7.44
N ALA A 73 -7.74 0.32 -6.60
CA ALA A 73 -7.17 -0.10 -5.32
C ALA A 73 -5.80 -0.78 -5.50
N GLY A 74 -5.67 -1.64 -6.52
CA GLY A 74 -4.42 -2.33 -6.83
C GLY A 74 -3.30 -1.38 -7.25
N ILE A 75 -3.61 -0.41 -8.11
CA ILE A 75 -2.65 0.60 -8.57
C ILE A 75 -2.19 1.49 -7.40
N ILE A 76 -3.14 1.98 -6.59
CA ILE A 76 -2.82 2.80 -5.41
C ILE A 76 -1.96 2.00 -4.43
N GLY A 77 -2.34 0.75 -4.17
CA GLY A 77 -1.59 -0.14 -3.29
C GLY A 77 -0.16 -0.37 -3.78
N LEU A 78 0.01 -0.61 -5.08
CA LEU A 78 1.34 -0.80 -5.69
C LEU A 78 2.20 0.46 -5.58
N ILE A 79 1.64 1.65 -5.82
CA ILE A 79 2.36 2.92 -5.64
C ILE A 79 2.81 3.08 -4.18
N CYS A 80 1.93 2.81 -3.22
CA CYS A 80 2.28 2.87 -1.80
C CYS A 80 3.40 1.88 -1.43
N LEU A 81 3.38 0.66 -1.97
CA LEU A 81 4.44 -0.32 -1.76
C LEU A 81 5.78 0.15 -2.35
N VAL A 82 5.78 0.65 -3.59
CA VAL A 82 6.99 1.17 -4.25
C VAL A 82 7.61 2.32 -3.45
N ILE A 83 6.79 3.25 -2.97
CA ILE A 83 7.26 4.36 -2.14
C ILE A 83 7.83 3.84 -0.81
N GLY A 84 7.10 2.97 -0.12
CA GLY A 84 7.50 2.43 1.18
C GLY A 84 8.80 1.63 1.11
N PHE A 85 8.91 0.71 0.15
CA PHE A 85 10.13 -0.07 -0.08
C PHE A 85 11.28 0.80 -0.61
N GLY A 86 11.01 1.77 -1.49
CA GLY A 86 12.01 2.69 -2.02
C GLY A 86 12.67 3.52 -0.92
N ILE A 87 11.88 4.08 0.00
CA ILE A 87 12.42 4.82 1.16
C ILE A 87 13.32 3.92 2.01
N ARG A 88 12.91 2.66 2.26
CA ARG A 88 13.63 1.71 3.12
C ARG A 88 14.87 1.09 2.46
N TYR A 89 14.97 1.17 1.14
CA TYR A 89 16.17 0.76 0.41
C TYR A 89 17.25 1.86 0.45
N ILE A 90 16.84 3.13 0.49
CA ILE A 90 17.74 4.29 0.46
C ILE A 90 18.31 4.64 1.86
N PHE A 91 17.50 4.46 2.91
CA PHE A 91 17.83 4.82 4.30
C PHE A 91 17.95 3.60 5.20
#